data_AF-A0A7S1SPZ1-F1
#
_entry.id   AF-A0A7S1SPZ1-F1
#
_cell.length_a   1.000
_cell.length_b   1.000
_cell.length_c   1.000
_cell.angle_alpha   90.00
_cell.angle_beta   90.00
_cell.angle_gamma   90.00
#
_symmetry.space_group_name_H-M   'P 1'
#
loop_
_entity.id
_entity.type
_entity.pdbx_description
1 polymer ?
#
loop_
_entity_poly.entity_id
_entity_poly.type
_entity_poly.pdbx_seq_one_letter_code
_entity_poly.pdbx_strand_id
1 'polypeptide(L)'
;RMTLTCRQTVRPGGSARVSLTVGNLKAAAGAAAGDYEVSELTPAEKAVGWAVDVPKATVPPGDRKLLTFTLSPPAEQPPSSLVHMGLSEWKEAKVRVALKGGFPPPKTPPIKTVLLTVRCYLEPAQPTEAT
;
A
#
# COMPACT_ATOMS: atom_id res chain seq x y z
N ARG A 1 13.16 -2.47 6.51
CA ARG A 1 11.71 -2.38 6.79
C ARG A 1 11.34 -0.91 6.76
N MET A 2 10.24 -0.55 6.09
CA MET A 2 9.81 0.85 5.89
C MET A 2 8.34 1.00 6.27
N THR A 3 7.93 2.18 6.75
CA THR A 3 6.53 2.48 7.09
C THR A 3 6.02 3.64 6.24
N LEU A 4 4.89 3.45 5.57
CA LEU A 4 4.16 4.52 4.89
C LEU A 4 2.94 4.88 5.72
N THR A 5 2.80 6.16 6.03
CA THR A 5 1.69 6.68 6.83
C THR A 5 0.82 7.58 5.95
N CYS A 6 -0.48 7.29 5.90
CA CYS A 6 -1.45 8.17 5.25
C CYS A 6 -1.45 9.52 5.94
N ARG A 7 -1.39 10.61 5.17
CA ARG A 7 -1.36 11.97 5.74
C ARG A 7 -2.72 12.42 6.27
N GLN A 8 -3.78 11.83 5.75
CA GLN A 8 -5.16 12.12 6.13
C GLN A 8 -5.66 11.03 7.06
N THR A 9 -6.45 11.44 8.05
CA THR A 9 -7.28 10.50 8.80
C THR A 9 -8.42 10.03 7.90
N VAL A 10 -8.96 8.85 8.19
CA VAL A 10 -10.13 8.30 7.50
C VAL A 10 -11.21 8.01 8.53
N ARG A 11 -12.46 8.03 8.10
CA ARG A 11 -13.63 7.64 8.90
C ARG A 11 -14.37 6.49 8.19
N PRO A 12 -15.18 5.70 8.91
CA PRO A 12 -16.00 4.66 8.30
C PRO A 12 -16.77 5.15 7.06
N GLY A 13 -16.70 4.40 5.96
CA GLY A 13 -17.29 4.77 4.66
C GLY A 13 -16.49 5.78 3.83
N GLY A 14 -15.43 6.38 4.39
CA GLY A 14 -14.49 7.22 3.66
C GLY A 14 -13.36 6.44 2.99
N SER A 15 -12.35 7.14 2.50
CA SER A 15 -11.10 6.51 2.04
C SER A 15 -9.89 7.41 2.28
N ALA A 16 -8.73 6.79 2.49
CA ALA A 16 -7.43 7.45 2.52
C ALA A 16 -6.42 6.68 1.67
N ARG A 17 -5.47 7.41 1.10
CA ARG A 17 -4.45 6.84 0.21
C ARG A 17 -3.05 7.26 0.57
N VAL A 18 -2.08 6.41 0.27
CA VAL A 18 -0.65 6.70 0.33
C VAL A 18 0.05 5.98 -0.80
N SER A 19 1.06 6.63 -1.39
CA SER A 19 1.74 6.08 -2.55
C SER A 19 3.24 5.92 -2.31
N LEU A 20 3.82 4.90 -2.95
CA LEU A 20 5.23 4.62 -3.03
C LEU A 20 5.67 4.70 -4.48
N THR A 21 6.84 5.28 -4.74
CA THR A 21 7.44 5.23 -6.06
C THR A 21 8.40 4.03 -6.15
N VAL A 22 8.19 3.15 -7.13
CA VAL A 22 9.01 1.96 -7.38
C VAL A 22 9.68 2.08 -8.74
N GLY A 23 10.97 1.74 -8.84
CA GLY A 23 11.71 1.75 -10.11
C GLY A 23 13.07 2.41 -10.00
N ASN A 24 13.40 3.24 -10.99
CA ASN A 24 14.71 3.86 -11.19
C ASN A 24 15.82 2.84 -11.54
N LEU A 25 15.52 1.94 -12.47
CA LEU A 25 16.48 1.00 -13.02
C LEU A 25 17.52 1.76 -13.85
N LYS A 26 18.77 1.29 -13.85
CA LYS A 26 19.86 1.92 -14.60
C LYS A 26 19.53 1.99 -16.10
N ALA A 27 19.48 3.19 -16.66
CA ALA A 27 19.33 3.41 -18.09
C ALA A 27 20.71 3.33 -18.78
N ALA A 28 20.84 2.45 -19.77
CA ALA A 28 22.02 2.28 -20.62
C ALA A 28 21.60 1.64 -21.95
N ALA A 29 22.45 1.72 -22.97
CA ALA A 29 22.22 0.98 -24.22
C ALA A 29 22.13 -0.53 -23.93
N GLY A 30 21.04 -1.16 -24.37
CA GLY A 30 20.76 -2.57 -24.06
C GLY A 30 20.23 -2.86 -22.65
N ALA A 31 19.81 -1.83 -21.89
CA ALA A 31 19.19 -2.03 -20.58
C ALA A 31 17.85 -2.78 -20.69
N ALA A 32 17.65 -3.76 -19.83
CA ALA A 32 16.41 -4.53 -19.74
C ALA A 32 15.43 -3.86 -18.76
N ALA A 33 14.14 -3.97 -19.06
CA ALA A 33 13.09 -3.64 -18.10
C ALA A 33 13.16 -4.56 -16.87
N GLY A 34 12.61 -4.09 -15.76
CA GLY A 34 12.38 -4.92 -14.58
C GLY A 34 10.89 -5.01 -14.27
N ASP A 35 10.52 -5.88 -13.35
CA ASP A 35 9.14 -6.04 -12.91
C ASP A 35 9.07 -5.82 -11.41
N TYR A 36 8.07 -5.07 -10.95
CA TYR A 36 7.74 -5.05 -9.54
C TYR A 36 6.53 -5.91 -9.25
N GLU A 37 6.49 -6.46 -8.04
CA GLU A 37 5.42 -7.31 -7.54
C GLU A 37 5.19 -7.01 -6.06
N VAL A 38 3.92 -6.82 -5.70
CA VAL A 38 3.46 -6.61 -4.33
C VAL A 38 2.82 -7.91 -3.84
N SER A 39 3.15 -8.34 -2.63
CA SER A 39 2.50 -9.50 -2.02
C SER A 39 1.00 -9.29 -1.91
N GLU A 40 0.25 -10.37 -2.07
CA GLU A 40 -1.19 -10.32 -1.88
C GLU A 40 -1.56 -9.89 -0.46
N LEU A 41 -2.57 -9.03 -0.35
CA LEU A 41 -3.20 -8.70 0.92
C LEU A 41 -3.98 -9.90 1.44
N THR A 42 -3.89 -10.16 2.73
CA THR A 42 -4.67 -11.20 3.39
C THR A 42 -6.18 -10.90 3.32
N PRO A 43 -7.05 -11.92 3.44
CA PRO A 43 -8.50 -11.70 3.49
C PRO A 43 -8.92 -10.73 4.61
N ALA A 44 -8.23 -10.76 5.75
CA ALA A 44 -8.48 -9.85 6.87
C ALA A 44 -8.13 -8.40 6.51
N GLU A 45 -7.00 -8.16 5.85
CA GLU A 45 -6.61 -6.81 5.38
C GLU A 45 -7.61 -6.27 4.35
N LYS A 46 -8.06 -7.11 3.42
CA LYS A 46 -9.09 -6.75 2.43
C LYS A 46 -10.43 -6.44 3.11
N ALA A 47 -10.83 -7.23 4.13
CA ALA A 47 -12.06 -7.00 4.89
C ALA A 47 -12.04 -5.69 5.69
N VAL A 48 -10.86 -5.25 6.15
CA VAL A 48 -10.66 -3.93 6.78
C VAL A 48 -10.75 -2.79 5.75
N GLY A 49 -10.65 -3.09 4.45
CA GLY A 49 -10.78 -2.12 3.37
C GLY A 49 -9.47 -1.79 2.66
N TRP A 50 -8.38 -2.54 2.88
CA TRP A 50 -7.13 -2.32 2.17
C TRP A 50 -7.20 -2.78 0.71
N ALA A 51 -6.67 -1.95 -0.18
CA ALA A 51 -6.52 -2.24 -1.59
C ALA A 51 -5.19 -1.69 -2.13
N VAL A 52 -4.73 -2.29 -3.23
CA VAL A 52 -3.56 -1.87 -4.01
C VAL A 52 -3.99 -1.73 -5.47
N ASP A 53 -3.66 -0.62 -6.12
CA ASP A 53 -4.09 -0.29 -7.48
C ASP A 53 -3.52 -1.24 -8.54
N VAL A 54 -2.20 -1.28 -8.68
CA VAL A 54 -1.48 -2.09 -9.68
C VAL A 54 -0.45 -2.93 -8.93
N PRO A 55 -0.81 -4.14 -8.45
CA PRO A 55 0.06 -4.95 -7.60
C PRO A 55 1.27 -5.54 -8.35
N LYS A 56 1.24 -5.54 -9.69
CA LYS A 56 2.36 -6.00 -10.52
C LYS A 56 2.41 -5.19 -11.81
N ALA A 57 3.58 -4.67 -12.16
CA ALA A 57 3.81 -4.07 -13.46
C ALA A 57 5.29 -4.04 -13.86
N THR A 58 5.51 -3.91 -15.16
CA THR A 58 6.83 -3.71 -15.76
C THR A 58 7.28 -2.25 -15.62
N VAL A 59 8.55 -2.07 -15.30
CA VAL A 59 9.24 -0.81 -15.10
C VAL A 59 10.34 -0.68 -16.16
N PRO A 60 10.20 0.24 -17.14
CA PRO A 60 11.27 0.52 -18.08
C PRO A 60 12.55 1.05 -17.41
N PRO A 61 13.73 0.92 -18.05
CA PRO A 61 14.95 1.58 -17.60
C PRO A 61 14.77 3.10 -17.49
N GLY A 62 15.28 3.72 -16.42
CA GLY A 62 15.13 5.16 -16.15
C GLY A 62 13.77 5.58 -15.60
N ASP A 63 12.75 4.74 -15.74
CA ASP A 63 11.38 5.07 -15.34
C ASP A 63 11.08 4.75 -13.88
N ARG A 64 9.99 5.33 -13.41
CA ARG A 64 9.40 5.09 -12.10
C ARG A 64 7.90 4.85 -12.26
N LYS A 65 7.35 3.96 -11.44
CA LYS A 65 5.92 3.69 -11.33
C LYS A 65 5.43 4.11 -9.95
N LEU A 66 4.23 4.69 -9.92
CA LEU A 66 3.55 5.02 -8.68
C LEU A 66 2.69 3.82 -8.27
N LEU A 67 2.88 3.35 -7.05
CA LEU A 67 2.11 2.28 -6.41
C LEU A 67 1.26 2.91 -5.31
N THR A 68 -0.06 2.76 -5.37
CA THR A 68 -0.97 3.39 -4.40
C THR A 68 -1.67 2.35 -3.54
N PHE A 69 -1.59 2.58 -2.23
CA PHE A 69 -2.35 1.85 -1.22
C PHE A 69 -3.53 2.70 -0.79
N THR A 70 -4.71 2.08 -0.78
CA THR A 70 -5.95 2.74 -0.34
C THR A 70 -6.53 1.96 0.82
N LEU A 71 -6.94 2.67 1.86
CA LEU A 71 -7.79 2.15 2.92
C LEU A 71 -9.18 2.75 2.78
N SER A 72 -10.18 1.89 2.56
CA SER A 72 -11.59 2.23 2.47
C SER A 72 -12.37 1.42 3.51
N PRO A 73 -12.38 1.85 4.79
CA PRO A 73 -13.04 1.11 5.85
C PRO A 73 -14.55 1.04 5.58
N PRO A 74 -15.23 -0.09 5.87
CA PRO A 74 -16.67 -0.20 5.68
C PRO A 74 -17.42 0.86 6.49
N ALA A 75 -18.60 1.29 6.04
CA ALA A 75 -19.40 2.26 6.78
C ALA A 75 -19.84 1.72 8.14
N GLU A 76 -20.25 0.46 8.18
CA GLU A 76 -20.55 -0.27 9.40
C GLU A 76 -19.27 -0.94 9.93
N GLN A 77 -18.85 -0.53 11.12
CA GLN A 77 -17.68 -1.10 11.79
C GLN A 77 -18.12 -2.24 12.73
N PRO A 78 -17.35 -3.34 12.79
CA PRO A 78 -17.70 -4.47 13.63
C PRO A 78 -17.67 -4.06 15.12
N PRO A 79 -18.52 -4.67 15.98
CA PRO A 79 -18.55 -4.35 17.41
C PRO A 79 -17.21 -4.53 18.14
N SER A 80 -16.31 -5.35 17.59
CA SER A 80 -14.96 -5.57 18.10
C SER A 80 -13.94 -4.48 17.74
N SER A 81 -14.31 -3.51 16.89
CA SER A 81 -13.42 -2.42 16.48
C SER A 81 -13.43 -1.28 17.49
N LEU A 82 -12.26 -0.66 17.71
CA LEU A 82 -12.12 0.49 18.60
C LEU A 82 -12.95 1.69 18.12
N VAL A 83 -13.06 1.90 16.80
CA VAL A 83 -13.86 3.02 16.28
C VAL A 83 -15.37 2.82 16.44
N HIS A 84 -15.83 1.57 16.51
CA HIS A 84 -17.22 1.29 16.92
C HIS A 84 -17.46 1.71 18.37
N MET A 85 -16.44 1.59 19.22
CA MET A 85 -16.47 2.02 20.63
C MET A 85 -16.14 3.52 20.81
N GLY A 86 -16.03 4.29 19.74
CA GLY A 86 -15.73 5.73 19.81
C GLY A 86 -14.24 6.06 20.02
N LEU A 87 -13.33 5.10 19.82
CA LEU A 87 -11.88 5.29 19.95
C LEU A 87 -11.17 5.19 18.60
N SER A 88 -10.27 6.12 18.31
CA SER A 88 -9.45 6.08 17.10
C SER A 88 -8.41 4.95 17.14
N GLU A 89 -8.07 4.39 15.97
CA GLU A 89 -7.07 3.32 15.86
C GLU A 89 -6.22 3.41 14.60
N TRP A 90 -5.01 2.86 14.65
CA TRP A 90 -4.20 2.65 13.45
C TRP A 90 -4.66 1.37 12.75
N LYS A 91 -5.08 1.48 11.49
CA LYS A 91 -5.22 0.32 10.62
C LYS A 91 -3.91 0.13 9.88
N GLU A 92 -3.39 -1.09 9.87
CA GLU A 92 -2.12 -1.43 9.24
C GLU A 92 -2.30 -2.58 8.25
N ALA A 93 -1.51 -2.56 7.17
CA ALA A 93 -1.29 -3.69 6.28
C ALA A 93 0.21 -3.93 6.11
N LYS A 94 0.63 -5.20 6.05
CA LYS A 94 2.03 -5.58 5.88
C LYS A 94 2.21 -6.19 4.50
N VAL A 95 2.89 -5.48 3.62
CA VAL A 95 3.15 -5.94 2.26
C VAL A 95 4.63 -6.06 1.97
N ARG A 96 4.97 -6.97 1.09
CA ARG A 96 6.30 -7.15 0.51
C ARG A 96 6.27 -6.57 -0.89
N VAL A 97 7.17 -5.63 -1.18
CA VAL A 97 7.38 -5.12 -2.54
C VAL A 97 8.71 -5.67 -3.04
N ALA A 98 8.66 -6.42 -4.15
CA ALA A 98 9.81 -7.01 -4.81
C ALA A 98 10.05 -6.32 -6.14
N LEU A 99 11.29 -5.91 -6.43
CA LEU A 99 11.71 -5.45 -7.75
C LEU A 99 12.71 -6.46 -8.33
N LYS A 100 12.38 -7.00 -9.50
CA LYS A 100 13.15 -8.01 -10.24
C LYS A 100 13.74 -7.37 -11.52
N GLY A 101 14.88 -7.89 -11.98
CA GLY A 101 15.56 -7.40 -13.19
C GLY A 101 16.58 -6.29 -12.93
N GLY A 102 17.01 -5.61 -14.00
CA GLY A 102 18.03 -4.55 -13.97
C GLY A 102 19.21 -4.79 -14.92
N PHE A 103 20.07 -3.78 -15.04
CA PHE A 103 21.25 -3.80 -15.92
C PHE A 103 22.56 -3.60 -15.14
N PRO A 104 23.58 -4.47 -15.33
CA PRO A 104 23.57 -5.66 -16.19
C PRO A 104 22.65 -6.76 -15.66
N PRO A 105 22.18 -7.71 -16.51
CA PRO A 105 21.36 -8.82 -16.08
C PRO A 105 22.07 -9.55 -14.95
N PRO A 106 21.44 -9.63 -13.78
CA PRO A 106 22.11 -10.19 -12.63
C PRO A 106 22.28 -11.71 -12.80
N LYS A 107 23.48 -12.22 -12.49
CA LYS A 107 23.85 -13.64 -12.65
C LYS A 107 22.97 -14.60 -11.83
N THR A 108 22.31 -14.08 -10.80
CA THR A 108 21.26 -14.71 -9.99
C THR A 108 20.21 -13.63 -9.77
N PRO A 109 18.90 -13.88 -9.96
CA PRO A 109 17.88 -12.82 -9.85
C PRO A 109 17.89 -12.20 -8.43
N PRO A 110 18.44 -10.98 -8.24
CA PRO A 110 18.45 -10.30 -6.97
C PRO A 110 17.08 -9.67 -6.87
N ILE A 111 16.22 -10.32 -6.10
CA ILE A 111 14.93 -9.75 -5.75
C ILE A 111 15.22 -8.70 -4.68
N LYS A 112 15.35 -7.43 -5.08
CA LYS A 112 15.38 -6.35 -4.10
C LYS A 112 14.01 -6.31 -3.45
N THR A 113 13.96 -6.73 -2.19
CA THR A 113 12.73 -6.90 -1.43
C THR A 113 12.66 -5.87 -0.33
N VAL A 114 11.57 -5.10 -0.29
CA VAL A 114 11.27 -4.17 0.79
C VAL A 114 10.03 -4.66 1.53
N LEU A 115 10.18 -4.86 2.83
CA LEU A 115 9.03 -5.07 3.73
C LEU A 115 8.47 -3.72 4.13
N LEU A 116 7.19 -3.52 3.81
CA LEU A 116 6.45 -2.28 3.96
C LEU A 116 5.31 -2.48 4.97
N THR A 117 5.21 -1.58 5.93
CA THR A 117 4.01 -1.43 6.75
C THR A 117 3.28 -0.18 6.27
N VAL A 118 2.08 -0.35 5.73
CA VAL A 118 1.22 0.77 5.32
C VAL A 118 0.22 0.99 6.44
N ARG A 119 0.06 2.23 6.89
CA ARG A 119 -0.89 2.55 7.97
C ARG A 119 -1.65 3.83 7.69
N CYS A 120 -2.93 3.82 8.00
CA CYS A 120 -3.75 5.03 8.07
C CYS A 120 -4.39 5.12 9.46
N TYR A 121 -4.67 6.34 9.91
CA TYR A 121 -5.37 6.57 11.17
C TYR A 121 -6.88 6.61 10.92
N LEU A 122 -7.61 5.71 11.57
CA LEU A 122 -9.06 5.59 11.48
C LEU A 122 -9.69 6.25 12.70
N GLU A 123 -10.52 7.26 12.46
CA GLU A 123 -11.28 7.95 13.50
C GLU A 123 -12.73 7.46 13.51
N PRO A 124 -13.43 7.54 14.66
CA PRO A 124 -14.85 7.22 14.75
C PRO A 124 -15.71 8.04 13.78
N ALA A 125 -16.92 7.57 13.47
CA ALA A 125 -17.90 8.40 12.79
C ALA A 125 -18.18 9.66 13.65
N GLN A 126 -18.40 10.81 13.00
CA GLN A 126 -18.87 11.98 13.76
C GLN A 126 -20.30 11.71 14.25
N PRO A 127 -20.64 12.12 15.49
CA PRO A 127 -22.03 12.14 15.89
C PRO A 127 -22.79 13.02 14.90
N THR A 128 -23.78 12.47 14.21
CA THR A 128 -24.75 13.28 13.50
C THR A 128 -25.51 14.06 14.58
N GLU A 129 -25.23 15.36 14.70
CA GLU A 129 -26.10 16.25 15.49
C GLU A 129 -27.50 16.16 14.87
N ALA A 130 -28.43 15.56 15.61
CA ALA A 130 -29.84 15.54 15.24
C ALA A 130 -30.32 17.00 15.22
N THR A 131 -30.55 17.53 14.02
CA THR A 131 -31.21 18.83 13.82
C THR A 131 -32.72 18.62 13.82
#